data_AF-A0A067FGX8-F1
#
_entry.id   AF-A0A067FGX8-F1
#
_cell.length_a   1.000
_cell.length_b   1.000
_cell.length_c   1.000
_cell.angle_alpha   90.00
_cell.angle_beta   90.00
_cell.angle_gamma   90.00
#
_symmetry.space_group_name_H-M   'P 1'
#
loop_
_entity.id
_entity.type
_entity.pdbx_description
1 polymer ?
#
loop_
_entity_poly.entity_id
_entity_poly.type
_entity_poly.pdbx_seq_one_letter_code
_entity_poly.pdbx_strand_id
1 'polypeptide(L)'
;FSLDVSSNSIEEGHALVKWKASLKVHSRSLLHSWFLSSVNVTKISPCAWSGIHCNHAGRVVGINLTSMSLNGTLLEFPFSSFPHLAYLVLYNNELFYIILPQITNKLSGQIPSEIGLLTHLTVLHISRNQLNGSIPQEVGQLTFLNHLILDLIFLIFWMVQSLVLLAIWPT
;
A
#
# COMPACT_ATOMS: atom_id res chain seq x y z
N PHE A 1 -3.36 32.77 3.04
CA PHE A 1 -3.50 31.61 3.94
C PHE A 1 -2.30 30.71 3.72
N SER A 2 -1.31 30.72 4.63
CA SER A 2 -0.20 29.76 4.55
C SER A 2 -0.71 28.41 5.09
N LEU A 3 -0.55 27.36 4.29
CA LEU A 3 -0.75 26.00 4.75
C LEU A 3 0.40 25.68 5.69
N ASP A 4 0.12 25.67 6.99
CA ASP A 4 1.06 25.21 7.98
C ASP A 4 1.19 23.69 7.80
N VAL A 5 2.27 23.25 7.15
CA VAL A 5 2.53 21.83 6.91
C VAL A 5 2.89 21.22 8.25
N SER A 6 2.00 20.37 8.80
CA SER A 6 2.26 19.70 10.08
C SER A 6 3.55 18.86 10.01
N SER A 7 4.33 18.84 11.11
CA SER A 7 5.53 17.99 11.25
C SER A 7 5.27 16.55 10.86
N ASN A 8 4.09 16.04 11.20
CA ASN A 8 3.72 14.67 10.92
C ASN A 8 3.53 14.44 9.40
N SER A 9 3.10 15.44 8.61
CA SER A 9 3.01 15.34 7.14
C SER A 9 4.40 15.19 6.50
N ILE A 10 5.41 15.83 7.11
CA ILE A 10 6.82 15.70 6.71
C ILE A 10 7.33 14.29 7.00
N GLU A 11 7.00 13.74 8.18
CA GLU A 11 7.35 12.37 8.55
C GLU A 11 6.74 11.33 7.60
N GLU A 12 5.46 11.51 7.22
CA GLU A 12 4.79 10.69 6.20
C GLU A 12 5.54 10.75 4.86
N GLY A 13 5.98 11.94 4.43
CA GLY A 13 6.79 12.11 3.22
C GLY A 13 8.15 11.39 3.31
N HIS A 14 8.85 11.51 4.43
CA HIS A 14 10.11 10.78 4.68
C HIS A 14 9.92 9.27 4.61
N ALA A 15 8.85 8.76 5.24
CA ALA A 15 8.51 7.36 5.25
C ALA A 15 8.24 6.82 3.84
N LEU A 16 7.48 7.56 3.02
CA LEU A 16 7.21 7.21 1.63
C LEU A 16 8.48 7.22 0.75
N VAL A 17 9.39 8.18 0.93
CA VAL A 17 10.67 8.21 0.19
C VAL A 17 11.57 7.05 0.59
N LYS A 18 11.59 6.68 1.88
CA LYS A 18 12.31 5.50 2.36
C LYS A 18 11.75 4.22 1.72
N TRP A 19 10.43 4.06 1.68
CA TRP A 19 9.80 2.91 1.01
C TRP A 19 10.07 2.91 -0.49
N LYS A 20 9.99 4.06 -1.17
CA LYS A 20 10.36 4.17 -2.59
C LYS A 20 11.78 3.66 -2.86
N ALA A 21 12.74 3.88 -1.94
CA ALA A 21 14.11 3.41 -2.11
C ALA A 21 14.25 1.87 -2.00
N SER A 22 13.33 1.17 -1.33
CA SER A 22 13.32 -0.30 -1.28
C SER A 22 12.66 -0.94 -2.52
N LEU A 23 11.87 -0.17 -3.27
CA LEU A 23 11.25 -0.63 -4.50
C LEU A 23 12.26 -0.62 -5.65
N LYS A 24 12.32 -1.72 -6.40
CA LYS A 24 13.00 -1.79 -7.70
C LYS A 24 12.10 -1.14 -8.74
N VAL A 25 12.50 0.05 -9.14
CA VAL A 25 11.72 0.88 -10.05
C VAL A 25 12.32 0.78 -11.45
N HIS A 26 11.58 0.27 -12.44
CA HIS A 26 12.06 0.29 -13.83
C HIS A 26 12.15 1.73 -14.35
N SER A 27 13.07 2.00 -15.28
CA SER A 27 13.56 3.31 -15.74
C SER A 27 12.53 4.28 -16.36
N ARG A 28 11.21 4.01 -16.22
CA ARG A 28 10.09 4.88 -16.62
C ARG A 28 9.02 5.06 -15.54
N SER A 29 9.35 4.86 -14.26
CA SER A 29 8.32 4.97 -13.22
C SER A 29 7.78 6.38 -13.03
N LEU A 30 6.47 6.43 -12.84
CA LEU A 30 5.67 7.61 -12.55
C LEU A 30 5.89 8.14 -11.12
N LEU A 31 6.68 7.46 -10.27
CA LEU A 31 7.07 7.95 -8.93
C LEU A 31 8.10 9.10 -8.96
N HIS A 32 8.32 9.75 -10.11
CA HIS A 32 9.22 10.89 -10.24
C HIS A 32 8.87 12.04 -9.29
N SER A 33 7.58 12.23 -8.99
CA SER A 33 7.10 13.28 -8.09
C SER A 33 7.43 13.04 -6.60
N TRP A 34 7.79 11.81 -6.22
CA TRP A 34 8.10 11.43 -4.83
C TRP A 34 9.52 11.84 -4.46
N PHE A 35 9.70 13.09 -4.07
CA PHE A 35 10.96 13.61 -3.57
C PHE A 35 10.73 14.74 -2.58
N LEU A 36 11.67 14.93 -1.66
CA LEU A 36 11.67 16.02 -0.69
C LEU A 36 12.45 17.18 -1.31
N SER A 37 11.80 18.32 -1.53
CA SER A 37 12.49 19.51 -2.02
C SER A 37 13.17 20.23 -0.86
N SER A 38 14.51 20.27 -0.87
CA SER A 38 15.31 20.98 0.14
C SER A 38 15.25 22.51 0.02
N VAL A 39 14.64 23.04 -1.05
CA VAL A 39 14.67 24.47 -1.39
C VAL A 39 13.37 25.19 -1.02
N ASN A 40 12.23 24.49 -0.97
CA ASN A 40 10.93 25.06 -0.62
C ASN A 40 10.28 24.27 0.54
N VAL A 41 10.19 24.89 1.71
CA VAL A 41 9.64 24.28 2.94
C VAL A 41 8.16 23.86 2.78
N THR A 42 7.41 24.51 1.88
CA THR A 42 6.03 24.15 1.53
C THR A 42 5.90 23.00 0.51
N LYS A 43 7.01 22.55 -0.10
CA LYS A 43 7.10 21.35 -0.97
C LYS A 43 7.56 20.09 -0.22
N ILE A 44 7.63 20.13 1.11
CA ILE A 44 7.99 18.97 1.93
C ILE A 44 6.80 18.01 2.09
N SER A 45 5.57 18.50 1.89
CA SER A 45 4.37 17.67 2.02
C SER A 45 4.20 16.69 0.84
N PRO A 46 3.90 15.41 1.10
CA PRO A 46 3.68 14.40 0.06
C PRO A 46 2.35 14.59 -0.69
N CYS A 47 1.50 15.54 -0.28
CA CYS A 47 0.17 15.74 -0.84
C CYS A 47 0.15 16.21 -2.30
N ALA A 48 1.29 16.68 -2.83
CA ALA A 48 1.45 17.02 -4.24
C ALA A 48 2.02 15.86 -5.07
N TRP A 49 2.32 14.71 -4.45
CA TRP A 49 2.91 13.58 -5.13
C TRP A 49 1.86 12.75 -5.87
N SER A 50 2.26 12.20 -7.00
CA SER A 50 1.39 11.37 -7.83
C SER A 50 0.92 10.16 -7.02
N GLY A 51 -0.40 9.94 -6.99
CA GLY A 51 -1.00 8.83 -6.27
C GLY A 51 -1.15 9.03 -4.75
N ILE A 52 -0.73 10.17 -4.20
CA ILE A 52 -0.94 10.50 -2.79
C ILE A 52 -2.17 11.39 -2.65
N HIS A 53 -3.02 11.07 -1.69
CA HIS A 53 -4.19 11.85 -1.33
C HIS A 53 -4.15 12.22 0.13
N CYS A 54 -4.39 13.49 0.40
CA CYS A 54 -4.38 14.03 1.75
C CYS A 54 -5.74 14.60 2.15
N ASN A 55 -5.98 14.66 3.46
CA ASN A 55 -7.09 15.43 4.00
C ASN A 55 -6.74 16.93 4.10
N HIS A 56 -7.69 17.73 4.58
CA HIS A 56 -7.53 19.18 4.77
C HIS A 56 -6.40 19.58 5.73
N ALA A 57 -5.94 18.67 6.61
CA ALA A 57 -4.84 18.87 7.53
C ALA A 57 -3.46 18.47 6.94
N GLY A 58 -3.42 18.06 5.67
CA GLY A 58 -2.20 17.62 4.99
C GLY A 58 -1.72 16.22 5.42
N ARG A 59 -2.57 15.41 6.06
CA ARG A 59 -2.25 14.02 6.42
C ARG A 59 -2.57 13.09 5.27
N VAL A 60 -1.71 12.11 5.02
CA VAL A 60 -1.95 11.10 3.98
C VAL A 60 -3.09 10.19 4.41
N VAL A 61 -4.17 10.21 3.61
CA VAL A 61 -5.37 9.38 3.81
C VAL A 61 -5.55 8.36 2.68
N GLY A 62 -4.84 8.52 1.58
CA GLY A 62 -4.96 7.61 0.44
C GLY A 62 -3.66 7.46 -0.32
N ILE A 63 -3.34 6.21 -0.67
CA ILE A 63 -2.21 5.87 -1.55
C ILE A 63 -2.76 5.02 -2.68
N ASN A 64 -2.63 5.51 -3.91
CA ASN A 64 -3.01 4.82 -5.14
C ASN A 64 -1.82 4.75 -6.09
N LEU A 65 -1.26 3.55 -6.21
CA LEU A 65 -0.10 3.25 -7.04
C LEU A 65 -0.44 2.23 -8.13
N THR A 66 -1.67 2.27 -8.63
CA THR A 66 -2.11 1.40 -9.71
C THR A 66 -1.23 1.54 -10.94
N SER A 67 -0.73 0.42 -11.45
CA SER A 67 0.06 0.35 -12.69
C SER A 67 1.27 1.30 -12.71
N MET A 68 2.03 1.35 -11.61
CA MET A 68 3.23 2.20 -11.49
C MET A 68 4.54 1.43 -11.80
N SER A 69 4.43 0.19 -12.31
CA SER A 69 5.54 -0.75 -12.57
C SER A 69 6.42 -1.01 -11.34
N LEU A 70 5.81 -1.09 -10.15
CA LEU A 70 6.53 -1.32 -8.91
C LEU A 70 7.00 -2.77 -8.83
N ASN A 71 8.23 -2.98 -8.38
CA ASN A 71 8.75 -4.30 -8.03
C ASN A 71 9.38 -4.20 -6.64
N GLY A 72 9.14 -5.18 -5.76
CA GLY A 72 9.59 -5.13 -4.38
C GLY A 72 8.68 -5.92 -3.46
N THR A 73 8.68 -5.55 -2.18
CA THR A 73 7.88 -6.19 -1.13
C THR A 73 7.13 -5.15 -0.30
N LEU A 74 6.12 -5.60 0.45
CA LEU A 74 5.43 -4.76 1.44
C LEU A 74 6.10 -4.76 2.82
N LEU A 75 7.12 -5.60 3.04
CA LEU A 75 7.82 -5.70 4.33
C LEU A 75 8.45 -4.37 4.78
N GLU A 76 8.94 -3.59 3.81
CA GLU A 76 9.57 -2.29 4.07
C GLU A 76 8.56 -1.12 4.05
N PHE A 77 7.25 -1.40 3.90
CA PHE A 77 6.24 -0.35 3.94
C PHE A 77 6.05 0.12 5.40
N PRO A 78 6.16 1.44 5.69
CA PRO A 78 6.14 1.94 7.05
C PRO A 78 4.70 2.16 7.56
N PHE A 79 3.99 1.06 7.83
CA PHE A 79 2.58 1.07 8.26
C PHE A 79 2.31 2.01 9.45
N SER A 80 3.21 2.05 10.44
CA SER A 80 3.08 2.89 11.63
C SER A 80 3.10 4.40 11.35
N SER A 81 3.65 4.83 10.20
CA SER A 81 3.71 6.23 9.81
C SER A 81 2.39 6.76 9.24
N PHE A 82 1.43 5.88 8.89
CA PHE A 82 0.16 6.28 8.25
C PHE A 82 -1.08 5.86 9.06
N PRO A 83 -1.25 6.34 10.30
CA PRO A 83 -2.36 5.95 11.16
C PRO A 83 -3.74 6.38 10.62
N HIS A 84 -3.78 7.35 9.70
CA HIS A 84 -5.02 7.88 9.09
C HIS A 84 -5.26 7.34 7.66
N LEU A 85 -4.49 6.35 7.21
CA LEU A 85 -4.65 5.81 5.87
C LEU A 85 -6.01 5.12 5.74
N ALA A 86 -6.88 5.68 4.90
CA ALA A 86 -8.23 5.20 4.65
C ALA A 86 -8.29 4.30 3.42
N TYR A 87 -7.42 4.47 2.43
CA TYR A 87 -7.36 3.55 1.29
C TYR A 87 -5.93 3.31 0.79
N LEU A 88 -5.62 2.04 0.57
CA LEU A 88 -4.35 1.59 0.00
C LEU A 88 -4.62 0.72 -1.23
N VAL A 89 -4.22 1.25 -2.37
CA VAL A 89 -4.56 0.73 -3.68
C VAL A 89 -3.27 0.50 -4.46
N LEU A 90 -2.87 -0.77 -4.59
CA LEU A 90 -1.61 -1.18 -5.21
C LEU A 90 -1.84 -2.16 -6.38
N TYR A 91 -3.10 -2.36 -6.77
CA TYR A 91 -3.49 -3.32 -7.79
C TYR A 91 -3.16 -2.85 -9.21
N ASN A 92 -3.14 -3.78 -10.15
CA ASN A 92 -2.96 -3.49 -11.57
C ASN A 92 -4.30 -3.55 -12.33
N ASN A 93 -4.54 -2.62 -13.27
CA ASN A 93 -5.65 -2.74 -14.22
C ASN A 93 -5.16 -3.37 -15.53
N GLU A 94 -5.25 -4.69 -15.67
CA GLU A 94 -4.91 -5.37 -16.94
C GLU A 94 -6.06 -5.34 -17.97
N LEU A 95 -6.76 -4.20 -18.13
CA LEU A 95 -7.76 -4.08 -19.19
C LEU A 95 -7.15 -4.08 -20.61
N PHE A 96 -5.82 -4.12 -20.72
CA PHE A 96 -5.11 -4.13 -22.00
C PHE A 96 -4.04 -5.24 -22.06
N TYR A 97 -4.47 -6.49 -21.93
CA TYR A 97 -3.60 -7.67 -21.95
C TYR A 97 -2.87 -7.91 -23.30
N ILE A 98 -3.09 -7.08 -24.33
CA ILE A 98 -2.63 -7.41 -25.70
C ILE A 98 -1.51 -6.50 -26.23
N ILE A 99 -1.23 -5.33 -25.65
CA ILE A 99 -0.25 -4.40 -26.28
C ILE A 99 0.87 -3.89 -25.34
N LEU A 100 0.77 -3.99 -24.01
CA LEU A 100 1.79 -3.42 -23.10
C LEU A 100 2.18 -4.35 -21.94
N PRO A 101 3.14 -5.28 -22.11
CA PRO A 101 3.66 -6.15 -21.05
C PRO A 101 4.48 -5.42 -19.95
N GLN A 102 4.59 -4.09 -19.99
CA GLN A 102 5.58 -3.33 -19.24
C GLN A 102 5.04 -2.63 -17.97
N ILE A 103 3.71 -2.53 -17.81
CA ILE A 103 3.13 -1.74 -16.73
C ILE A 103 2.27 -2.60 -15.81
N THR A 104 2.94 -3.49 -15.07
CA THR A 104 2.32 -4.29 -14.01
C THR A 104 3.08 -4.09 -12.70
N ASN A 105 2.36 -3.98 -11.58
CA ASN A 105 3.00 -4.08 -10.27
C ASN A 105 3.34 -5.55 -10.02
N LYS A 106 4.53 -5.79 -9.49
CA LYS A 106 5.13 -7.09 -9.21
C LYS A 106 5.55 -7.13 -7.74
N LEU A 107 4.69 -6.63 -6.84
CA LEU A 107 4.93 -6.75 -5.41
C LEU A 107 4.89 -8.24 -5.05
N SER A 108 5.89 -8.71 -4.31
CA SER A 108 6.08 -10.13 -3.99
C SER A 108 6.29 -10.35 -2.49
N GLY A 109 6.23 -11.60 -2.07
CA GLY A 109 6.30 -12.00 -0.67
C GLY A 109 4.95 -11.96 0.04
N GLN A 110 4.97 -12.11 1.37
CA GLN A 110 3.76 -12.17 2.19
C GLN A 110 3.22 -10.78 2.53
N ILE A 111 1.94 -10.72 2.90
CA ILE A 111 1.36 -9.51 3.52
C ILE A 111 1.89 -9.45 4.97
N PRO A 112 2.58 -8.37 5.38
CA PRO A 112 3.09 -8.24 6.75
C PRO A 112 1.94 -8.12 7.77
N SER A 113 2.12 -8.63 8.99
CA SER A 113 1.12 -8.54 10.07
C SER A 113 0.89 -7.09 10.51
N GLU A 114 1.87 -6.21 10.29
CA GLU A 114 1.81 -4.77 10.51
C GLU A 114 0.71 -4.08 9.69
N ILE A 115 0.13 -4.76 8.69
CA ILE A 115 -1.08 -4.28 8.01
C ILE A 115 -2.19 -3.93 9.01
N GLY A 116 -2.29 -4.65 10.14
CA GLY A 116 -3.26 -4.40 11.21
C GLY A 116 -3.13 -3.04 11.90
N LEU A 117 -1.98 -2.35 11.75
CA LEU A 117 -1.79 -1.00 12.27
C LEU A 117 -2.61 0.05 11.52
N LEU A 118 -3.06 -0.24 10.29
CA LEU A 118 -3.88 0.65 9.48
C LEU A 118 -5.35 0.63 9.93
N THR A 119 -5.62 0.87 11.21
CA THR A 119 -6.95 0.70 11.81
C THR A 119 -8.06 1.50 11.14
N HIS A 120 -7.76 2.61 10.46
CA HIS A 120 -8.73 3.43 9.71
C HIS A 120 -8.93 2.99 8.25
N LEU A 121 -8.29 1.89 7.81
CA LEU A 121 -8.33 1.45 6.43
C LEU A 121 -9.73 0.96 6.05
N THR A 122 -10.32 1.60 5.04
CA THR A 122 -11.63 1.27 4.49
C THR A 122 -11.56 0.45 3.21
N VAL A 123 -10.46 0.61 2.45
CA VAL A 123 -10.23 -0.11 1.19
C VAL A 123 -8.80 -0.63 1.13
N LEU A 124 -8.66 -1.94 0.96
CA LEU A 124 -7.40 -2.62 0.66
C LEU A 124 -7.52 -3.35 -0.66
N HIS A 125 -6.80 -2.88 -1.68
CA HIS A 125 -6.80 -3.50 -3.02
C HIS A 125 -5.37 -3.81 -3.47
N ILE A 126 -4.99 -5.09 -3.36
CA ILE A 126 -3.64 -5.59 -3.66
C ILE A 126 -3.61 -6.74 -4.68
N SER A 127 -4.76 -7.11 -5.26
CA SER A 127 -4.84 -8.09 -6.35
C SER A 127 -3.94 -7.77 -7.55
N ARG A 128 -3.65 -8.77 -8.36
CA ARG A 128 -2.80 -8.73 -9.56
C ARG A 128 -1.38 -8.28 -9.23
N ASN A 129 -0.84 -8.85 -8.15
CA ASN A 129 0.56 -8.77 -7.76
C ASN A 129 1.14 -10.20 -7.68
N GLN A 130 2.39 -10.35 -7.22
CA GLN A 130 3.05 -11.64 -6.99
C GLN A 130 3.12 -11.98 -5.49
N LEU A 131 2.19 -11.43 -4.71
CA LEU A 131 2.12 -11.68 -3.27
C LEU A 131 1.72 -13.13 -3.01
N ASN A 132 2.25 -13.74 -1.95
CA ASN A 132 2.04 -15.16 -1.62
C ASN A 132 1.83 -15.37 -0.11
N GLY A 133 1.68 -16.62 0.31
CA GLY A 133 1.42 -16.99 1.70
C GLY A 133 -0.04 -16.82 2.12
N SER A 134 -0.29 -16.87 3.43
CA SER A 134 -1.62 -16.68 4.02
C SER A 134 -1.92 -15.20 4.26
N ILE A 135 -3.21 -14.88 4.39
CA ILE A 135 -3.66 -13.58 4.90
C ILE A 135 -3.35 -13.55 6.41
N PRO A 136 -2.58 -12.55 6.91
CA PRO A 136 -2.29 -12.45 8.34
C PRO A 136 -3.58 -12.22 9.13
N GLN A 137 -3.69 -12.84 10.31
CA GLN A 137 -4.86 -12.71 11.18
C GLN A 137 -5.11 -11.25 11.60
N GLU A 138 -4.06 -10.42 11.59
CA GLU A 138 -4.07 -9.00 11.90
C GLU A 138 -4.92 -8.18 10.90
N VAL A 139 -5.28 -8.73 9.74
CA VAL A 139 -6.34 -8.14 8.89
C VAL A 139 -7.66 -8.02 9.64
N GLY A 140 -7.92 -8.89 10.62
CA GLY A 140 -9.08 -8.77 11.52
C GLY A 140 -9.06 -7.55 12.45
N GLN A 141 -7.92 -6.84 12.58
CA GLN A 141 -7.81 -5.59 13.33
C GLN A 141 -8.31 -4.38 12.52
N LEU A 142 -8.53 -4.54 11.22
CA LEU A 142 -9.00 -3.50 10.30
C LEU A 142 -10.52 -3.33 10.42
N THR A 143 -10.98 -2.82 11.57
CA THR A 143 -12.41 -2.77 11.93
C THR A 143 -13.26 -1.86 11.02
N PHE A 144 -12.63 -0.95 10.27
CA PHE A 144 -13.30 -0.06 9.31
C PHE A 144 -13.22 -0.56 7.85
N LEU A 145 -12.64 -1.74 7.60
CA LEU A 145 -12.42 -2.27 6.25
C LEU A 145 -13.75 -2.70 5.61
N ASN A 146 -14.15 -1.99 4.56
CA ASN A 146 -15.37 -2.28 3.80
C ASN A 146 -15.08 -3.04 2.50
N HIS A 147 -13.90 -2.84 1.92
CA HIS A 147 -13.52 -3.46 0.65
C HIS A 147 -12.14 -4.10 0.75
N LEU A 148 -12.10 -5.43 0.71
CA LEU A 148 -10.89 -6.23 0.64
C LEU A 148 -10.82 -6.95 -0.71
N ILE A 149 -9.85 -6.60 -1.55
CA ILE A 149 -9.67 -7.17 -2.88
C ILE A 149 -8.27 -7.79 -2.98
N LEU A 150 -8.25 -9.12 -2.99
CA LEU A 150 -7.06 -9.98 -3.04
C LEU A 150 -7.10 -10.88 -4.28
N ASP A 151 -5.97 -11.49 -4.63
CA ASP A 151 -5.93 -12.52 -5.68
C ASP A 151 -6.54 -13.85 -5.20
N LEU A 152 -7.11 -14.61 -6.14
CA LEU A 152 -7.77 -15.90 -5.88
C LEU A 152 -6.86 -16.89 -5.14
N ILE A 153 -5.54 -16.81 -5.35
CA ILE A 153 -4.54 -17.66 -4.70
C ILE A 153 -4.55 -17.47 -3.17
N PHE A 154 -4.78 -16.26 -2.67
CA PHE A 154 -4.89 -16.02 -1.22
C PHE A 154 -6.10 -16.71 -0.61
N LEU A 155 -7.23 -16.75 -1.32
CA LEU A 155 -8.45 -17.42 -0.85
C LEU A 155 -8.23 -18.93 -0.74
N ILE A 156 -7.48 -19.52 -1.66
CA ILE A 156 -7.14 -20.96 -1.62
C ILE A 156 -6.28 -21.26 -0.38
N PHE A 157 -5.21 -20.50 -0.14
CA PHE A 157 -4.38 -20.69 1.06
C PHE A 157 -5.16 -20.44 2.35
N TRP A 158 -5.99 -19.40 2.40
CA TRP A 158 -6.79 -19.07 3.57
C TRP A 158 -7.86 -20.13 3.88
N MET A 159 -8.51 -20.68 2.86
CA MET A 159 -9.44 -21.80 3.01
C MET A 159 -8.73 -23.07 3.50
N VAL A 160 -7.57 -23.41 2.93
CA VAL A 160 -6.79 -24.58 3.37
C VAL A 160 -6.35 -24.42 4.83
N GLN A 161 -5.86 -23.24 5.23
CA GLN A 161 -5.48 -22.95 6.62
C GLN A 161 -6.69 -23.08 7.57
N SER A 162 -7.84 -22.55 7.18
CA SER A 162 -9.07 -22.60 7.99
C SER A 162 -9.62 -24.02 8.14
N LEU A 163 -9.56 -24.83 7.06
CA LEU A 163 -9.93 -26.24 7.09
C LEU A 163 -8.97 -27.07 7.96
N VAL A 164 -7.67 -26.77 7.92
CA VAL A 164 -6.67 -27.41 8.79
C VAL A 164 -6.93 -27.07 10.26
N LEU A 165 -7.25 -25.82 10.59
CA LEU A 165 -7.62 -25.43 11.97
C LEU A 165 -8.90 -26.12 12.46
N LEU A 166 -9.90 -26.30 11.59
CA LEU A 166 -11.14 -27.05 11.91
C LEU A 166 -10.87 -28.56 12.08
N ALA A 167 -9.86 -29.12 11.43
CA ALA A 167 -9.51 -30.53 11.52
C ALA A 167 -8.65 -30.89 12.76
N ILE A 168 -8.10 -29.90 13.48
CA ILE A 168 -7.19 -30.12 14.62
C ILE A 168 -7.88 -29.86 15.98
N TRP A 169 -9.10 -29.30 16.01
CA TRP A 169 -9.86 -29.22 17.26
C TRP A 169 -10.65 -30.51 17.53
N PRO A 170 -10.40 -31.20 18.66
CA PRO A 170 -11.28 -32.28 19.10
C PRO A 170 -12.60 -31.66 19.58
N THR A 171 -13.71 -32.23 19.09
CA THR A 171 -15.08 -31.98 19.56
C THR A 171 -15.25 -32.23 21.05
#